data_AF-A0A923C7W3-F1
#
_entry.id   AF-A0A923C7W3-F1
#
_cell.length_a   1.000
_cell.length_b   1.000
_cell.length_c   1.000
_cell.angle_alpha   90.00
_cell.angle_beta   90.00
_cell.angle_gamma   90.00
#
_symmetry.space_group_name_H-M   'P 1'
#
loop_
_entity.id
_entity.type
_entity.pdbx_description
1 polymer ?
#
loop_
_entity_poly.entity_id
_entity_poly.type
_entity_poly.pdbx_seq_one_letter_code
_entity_poly.pdbx_strand_id
1 'polypeptide(L)'
;LPVLHYRGLRHGVEASKYWDMGEDDREFKWNNYISRYHMRHLDLMDLLAMYSPKNNAPLDALAKLCGFPGKLGMDGSQVHAQYLAGQLEDIRRYCETDVMNTYLMYCRFQKMRGGFTEAEYEQEIAYVRETLGHLAPTECHWDEYLKAWA
;
A
#
# COMPACT_ATOMS: atom_id res chain seq x y z
N LEU A 1 -10.58 1.80 -1.52
CA LEU A 1 -11.32 2.58 -2.55
C LEU A 1 -12.72 3.02 -2.14
N PRO A 2 -13.61 2.17 -1.59
CA PRO A 2 -15.01 2.56 -1.35
C PRO A 2 -15.20 3.83 -0.51
N VAL A 3 -14.37 4.05 0.51
CA VAL A 3 -14.39 5.28 1.31
C VAL A 3 -14.15 6.52 0.45
N LEU A 4 -13.19 6.47 -0.49
CA LEU A 4 -12.91 7.57 -1.41
C LEU A 4 -14.06 7.79 -2.39
N HIS A 5 -14.72 6.72 -2.87
CA HIS A 5 -15.90 6.83 -3.72
C HIS A 5 -17.02 7.59 -3.03
N TYR A 6 -17.39 7.19 -1.81
CA TYR A 6 -18.45 7.86 -1.06
C TYR A 6 -18.12 9.31 -0.72
N ARG A 7 -16.85 9.60 -0.41
CA ARG A 7 -16.39 10.98 -0.18
C ARG A 7 -16.42 11.80 -1.47
N GLY A 8 -15.96 11.25 -2.59
CA GLY A 8 -16.03 11.90 -3.90
C GLY A 8 -17.46 12.26 -4.28
N LEU A 9 -18.40 11.32 -4.13
CA LEU A 9 -19.84 11.55 -4.35
C LEU A 9 -20.39 12.65 -3.44
N ARG A 10 -20.10 12.60 -2.14
CA ARG A 10 -20.54 13.61 -1.17
C ARG A 10 -20.03 15.01 -1.50
N HIS A 11 -18.82 15.11 -2.04
CA HIS A 11 -18.15 16.38 -2.30
C HIS A 11 -18.21 16.83 -3.77
N GLY A 12 -18.92 16.10 -4.64
CA GLY A 12 -19.06 16.44 -6.05
C GLY A 12 -17.74 16.37 -6.84
N VAL A 13 -16.81 15.50 -6.43
CA VAL A 13 -15.52 15.34 -7.10
C VAL A 13 -15.72 14.60 -8.42
N GLU A 14 -15.34 15.23 -9.53
CA GLU A 14 -15.30 14.60 -10.84
C GLU A 14 -14.02 13.76 -11.00
N ALA A 15 -14.18 12.53 -11.47
CA ALA A 15 -13.08 11.63 -11.79
C ALA A 15 -13.43 10.79 -13.03
N SER A 16 -13.82 11.44 -14.14
CA SER A 16 -14.30 10.77 -15.36
C SER A 16 -13.38 9.64 -15.84
N LYS A 17 -12.07 9.89 -15.96
CA LYS A 17 -11.10 8.86 -16.39
C LYS A 17 -10.90 7.70 -15.41
N TYR A 18 -11.19 7.90 -14.12
CA TYR A 18 -11.17 6.83 -13.12
C TYR A 18 -12.32 5.83 -13.33
N TRP A 19 -13.48 6.35 -13.77
CA TRP A 19 -14.72 5.59 -13.98
C TRP A 19 -14.92 5.13 -15.42
N ASP A 20 -14.07 5.54 -16.36
CA ASP A 20 -14.07 5.07 -17.75
C ASP A 20 -13.79 3.56 -17.77
N MET A 21 -14.79 2.78 -18.18
CA MET A 21 -14.72 1.33 -18.32
C MET A 21 -14.81 0.91 -19.79
N GLY A 22 -14.55 1.84 -20.72
CA GLY A 22 -14.62 1.59 -22.15
C GLY A 22 -15.66 2.43 -22.88
N GLU A 23 -16.41 3.28 -22.18
CA GLU A 23 -17.44 4.16 -22.73
C GLU A 23 -16.82 5.31 -23.55
N ASP A 24 -15.79 5.95 -23.00
CA ASP A 24 -15.09 7.05 -23.66
C ASP A 24 -13.88 6.54 -24.45
N ASP A 25 -13.05 5.70 -23.81
CA ASP A 25 -11.84 5.11 -24.39
C ASP A 25 -11.94 3.59 -24.41
N ARG A 26 -12.10 3.01 -25.61
CA ARG A 26 -12.27 1.58 -25.79
C ARG A 26 -11.14 0.73 -25.21
N GLU A 27 -9.93 1.26 -25.04
CA GLU A 27 -8.83 0.53 -24.40
C GLU A 27 -9.12 0.22 -22.92
N PHE A 28 -9.88 1.09 -22.25
CA PHE A 28 -10.24 0.94 -20.84
C PHE A 28 -11.19 -0.23 -20.59
N LYS A 29 -11.85 -0.77 -21.63
CA LYS A 29 -12.57 -2.04 -21.55
C LYS A 29 -11.69 -3.19 -21.04
N TRP A 30 -10.39 -3.16 -21.35
CA TRP A 30 -9.46 -4.26 -21.06
C TRP A 30 -8.44 -3.89 -19.97
N ASN A 31 -8.43 -2.64 -19.52
CA ASN A 31 -7.45 -2.16 -18.56
C ASN A 31 -7.97 -0.90 -17.83
N ASN A 32 -9.16 -0.93 -17.23
CA ASN A 32 -9.68 0.15 -16.37
C ASN A 32 -9.28 -0.01 -14.89
N TYR A 33 -9.60 1.00 -14.08
CA TYR A 33 -9.27 1.04 -12.65
C TYR A 33 -10.25 0.25 -11.77
N ILE A 34 -11.49 0.03 -12.23
CA ILE A 34 -12.59 -0.55 -11.41
C ILE A 34 -12.54 -2.08 -11.41
N SER A 35 -12.27 -2.67 -12.56
CA SER A 35 -12.22 -4.12 -12.74
C SER A 35 -10.99 -4.72 -12.05
N ARG A 36 -11.25 -5.56 -11.05
CA ARG A 36 -10.23 -6.27 -10.24
C ARG A 36 -9.35 -7.27 -11.01
N TYR A 37 -9.71 -7.57 -12.27
CA TYR A 37 -8.99 -8.53 -13.11
C TYR A 37 -7.93 -7.87 -14.00
N HIS A 38 -7.80 -6.55 -13.94
CA HIS A 38 -6.76 -5.81 -14.64
C HIS A 38 -5.68 -5.35 -13.68
N MET A 39 -4.52 -4.96 -14.21
CA MET A 39 -3.37 -4.57 -13.40
C MET A 39 -3.24 -3.04 -13.25
N ARG A 40 -4.12 -2.24 -13.86
CA ARG A 40 -4.12 -0.76 -13.68
C ARG A 40 -4.36 -0.37 -12.22
N HIS A 41 -5.30 -1.04 -11.57
CA HIS A 41 -5.42 -1.03 -10.11
C HIS A 41 -5.14 -2.43 -9.58
N LEU A 42 -4.00 -2.57 -8.91
CA LEU A 42 -3.56 -3.83 -8.34
C LEU A 42 -3.81 -3.83 -6.83
N ASP A 43 -4.82 -4.58 -6.39
CA ASP A 43 -4.97 -4.96 -4.98
C ASP A 43 -4.21 -6.27 -4.74
N LEU A 44 -3.04 -6.17 -4.11
CA LEU A 44 -2.18 -7.33 -3.82
C LEU A 44 -2.85 -8.35 -2.89
N MET A 45 -3.62 -7.89 -1.90
CA MET A 45 -4.29 -8.79 -0.96
C MET A 45 -5.31 -9.63 -1.72
N ASP A 46 -6.14 -8.99 -2.54
CA ASP A 46 -7.19 -9.66 -3.29
C ASP A 46 -6.63 -10.60 -4.37
N LEU A 47 -5.59 -10.16 -5.09
CA LEU A 47 -4.93 -10.98 -6.10
C LEU A 47 -4.26 -12.22 -5.49
N LEU A 48 -3.46 -12.06 -4.43
CA LEU A 48 -2.75 -13.17 -3.79
C LEU A 48 -3.69 -14.14 -3.10
N ALA A 49 -4.85 -13.66 -2.62
CA ALA A 49 -5.92 -14.50 -2.09
C ALA A 49 -6.73 -15.23 -3.18
N MET A 50 -6.37 -15.06 -4.46
CA MET A 50 -7.12 -15.58 -5.61
C MET A 50 -8.60 -15.17 -5.55
N TYR A 51 -8.84 -13.91 -5.17
CA TYR A 51 -10.17 -13.31 -5.12
C TYR A 51 -11.12 -13.94 -4.10
N SER A 52 -10.61 -14.78 -3.19
CA SER A 52 -11.34 -15.46 -2.12
C SER A 52 -11.07 -14.79 -0.78
N PRO A 53 -12.04 -14.08 -0.18
CA PRO A 53 -11.84 -13.36 1.08
C PRO A 53 -11.36 -14.25 2.24
N LYS A 54 -11.66 -15.55 2.21
CA LYS A 54 -11.22 -16.52 3.23
C LYS A 54 -9.71 -16.76 3.22
N ASN A 55 -9.04 -16.43 2.11
CA ASN A 55 -7.61 -16.61 1.92
C ASN A 55 -6.81 -15.32 2.18
N ASN A 56 -7.48 -14.23 2.56
CA ASN A 56 -6.80 -12.96 2.81
C ASN A 56 -5.80 -13.10 3.96
N ALA A 57 -4.56 -12.69 3.71
CA ALA A 57 -3.51 -12.60 4.71
C ALA A 57 -3.35 -11.15 5.19
N PRO A 58 -3.20 -10.89 6.50
CA PRO A 58 -2.89 -9.56 7.00
C PRO A 58 -1.55 -9.06 6.46
N LEU A 59 -1.49 -7.78 6.09
CA LEU A 59 -0.27 -7.13 5.57
C LEU A 59 0.93 -7.34 6.51
N ASP A 60 0.73 -7.17 7.81
CA ASP A 60 1.77 -7.34 8.82
C ASP A 60 2.42 -8.74 8.77
N ALA A 61 1.59 -9.78 8.73
CA ALA A 61 2.05 -11.16 8.71
C ALA A 61 2.81 -11.47 7.40
N LEU A 62 2.29 -11.00 6.26
CA LEU A 62 2.91 -11.23 4.96
C LEU A 62 4.23 -10.45 4.80
N ALA A 63 4.29 -9.21 5.28
CA ALA A 63 5.48 -8.38 5.28
C ALA A 63 6.60 -9.04 6.10
N LYS A 64 6.30 -9.46 7.33
CA LYS A 64 7.25 -10.16 8.21
C LYS A 64 7.71 -11.50 7.62
N LEU A 65 6.80 -12.26 7.00
CA LEU A 65 7.17 -13.50 6.29
C LEU A 65 8.17 -13.24 5.16
N CYS A 66 8.08 -12.08 4.51
CA CYS A 66 8.98 -11.66 3.43
C CYS A 66 10.27 -10.96 3.92
N GLY A 67 10.50 -10.90 5.24
CA GLY A 67 11.66 -10.25 5.86
C GLY A 67 11.57 -8.73 5.93
N PHE A 68 10.37 -8.15 5.75
CA PHE A 68 10.14 -6.72 5.92
C PHE A 68 9.68 -6.40 7.36
N PRO A 69 9.77 -5.13 7.81
CA PRO A 69 9.46 -4.75 9.19
C PRO A 69 8.05 -5.12 9.66
N GLY A 70 7.07 -5.01 8.77
CA GLY A 70 5.66 -5.11 9.14
C GLY A 70 5.20 -3.86 9.91
N LYS A 71 4.07 -3.98 10.59
CA LYS A 71 3.47 -2.90 11.38
C LYS A 71 4.27 -2.66 12.65
N LEU A 72 4.53 -1.38 12.94
CA LEU A 72 5.17 -0.92 14.17
C LEU A 72 4.13 -0.20 15.02
N GLY A 73 3.92 -0.71 16.23
CA GLY A 73 3.03 -0.11 17.23
C GLY A 73 1.54 -0.35 16.98
N MET A 74 0.90 0.55 16.23
CA MET A 74 -0.55 0.73 16.20
C MET A 74 -1.29 -0.24 15.27
N ASP A 75 -2.50 -0.66 15.68
CA ASP A 75 -3.45 -1.37 14.81
C ASP A 75 -4.54 -0.44 14.24
N GLY A 76 -5.01 -0.73 13.03
CA GLY A 76 -6.02 0.08 12.34
C GLY A 76 -7.33 0.24 13.11
N SER A 77 -7.68 -0.69 13.99
CA SER A 77 -8.85 -0.59 14.88
C SER A 77 -8.76 0.59 15.86
N GLN A 78 -7.56 1.09 16.15
CA GLN A 78 -7.33 2.16 17.12
C GLN A 78 -7.44 3.57 16.51
N VAL A 79 -7.50 3.69 15.17
CA VAL A 79 -7.44 4.98 14.45
C VAL A 79 -8.54 5.94 14.90
N HIS A 80 -9.77 5.46 15.04
CA HIS A 80 -10.90 6.31 15.44
C HIS A 80 -10.75 6.85 16.87
N ALA A 81 -10.32 6.00 17.82
CA ALA A 81 -10.12 6.42 19.20
C ALA A 81 -8.97 7.43 19.32
N GLN A 82 -7.85 7.19 18.63
CA GLN A 82 -6.71 8.11 18.61
C GLN A 82 -7.06 9.45 17.96
N TYR A 83 -7.89 9.46 16.92
CA TYR A 83 -8.36 10.68 16.28
C TYR A 83 -9.16 11.54 17.28
N LEU A 84 -10.11 10.93 18.00
CA LEU A 84 -10.87 11.62 19.04
C LEU A 84 -9.99 12.13 20.19
N ALA A 85 -8.88 11.44 20.46
CA ALA A 85 -7.87 11.84 21.44
C ALA A 85 -6.86 12.88 20.93
N GLY A 86 -7.00 13.36 19.69
CA GLY A 86 -6.10 14.34 19.09
C GLY A 86 -4.72 13.81 18.70
N GLN A 87 -4.52 12.49 18.69
CA GLN A 87 -3.24 11.82 18.40
C GLN A 87 -3.01 11.68 16.89
N LEU A 88 -3.05 12.80 16.16
CA LEU A 88 -2.94 12.79 14.70
C LEU A 88 -1.55 12.38 14.21
N GLU A 89 -0.51 12.70 14.98
CA GLU A 89 0.87 12.37 14.60
C GLU A 89 1.10 10.86 14.59
N ASP A 90 0.57 10.13 15.58
CA ASP A 90 0.69 8.68 15.64
C ASP A 90 -0.10 7.99 14.52
N ILE A 91 -1.29 8.51 14.20
CA ILE A 91 -2.07 8.05 13.03
C ILE A 91 -1.28 8.28 11.74
N ARG A 92 -0.65 9.44 11.57
CA ARG A 92 0.17 9.75 10.40
C ARG A 92 1.31 8.74 10.25
N ARG A 93 2.09 8.52 11.31
CA ARG A 93 3.22 7.58 11.33
C ARG A 93 2.76 6.15 11.01
N TYR A 94 1.64 5.74 11.58
CA TYR A 94 1.01 4.46 11.26
C TYR A 94 0.66 4.35 9.76
N CYS A 95 -0.01 5.36 9.19
CA CYS A 95 -0.35 5.36 7.77
C CYS A 95 0.89 5.34 6.87
N GLU A 96 1.94 6.08 7.22
CA GLU A 96 3.19 6.12 6.46
C GLU A 96 3.88 4.74 6.42
N THR A 97 3.97 4.06 7.57
CA THR A 97 4.57 2.71 7.65
C THR A 97 3.71 1.64 6.95
N ASP A 98 2.38 1.75 6.96
CA ASP A 98 1.48 0.85 6.21
C ASP A 98 1.68 1.01 4.69
N VAL A 99 1.82 2.24 4.21
CA VAL A 99 2.13 2.52 2.79
C VAL A 99 3.51 1.96 2.43
N MET A 100 4.51 2.15 3.29
CA MET A 100 5.85 1.63 3.05
C MET A 100 5.87 0.09 2.97
N ASN A 101 5.21 -0.60 3.90
CA ASN A 101 5.06 -2.06 3.82
C ASN A 101 4.34 -2.50 2.55
N THR A 102 3.30 -1.76 2.13
CA THR A 102 2.59 -2.04 0.88
C THR A 102 3.52 -1.91 -0.33
N TYR A 103 4.37 -0.88 -0.36
CA TYR A 103 5.36 -0.69 -1.42
C TYR A 103 6.38 -1.84 -1.47
N LEU A 104 6.92 -2.25 -0.32
CA LEU A 104 7.88 -3.37 -0.27
C LEU A 104 7.26 -4.69 -0.71
N MET A 105 6.00 -4.93 -0.32
CA MET A 105 5.25 -6.07 -0.82
C MET A 105 5.02 -6.01 -2.33
N TYR A 106 4.76 -4.81 -2.88
CA TYR A 106 4.71 -4.61 -4.33
C TYR A 106 6.05 -4.93 -4.99
N CYS A 107 7.17 -4.43 -4.50
CA CYS A 107 8.50 -4.76 -5.04
C CYS A 107 8.78 -6.27 -5.01
N ARG A 108 8.42 -6.94 -3.90
CA ARG A 108 8.55 -8.40 -3.77
C ARG A 108 7.66 -9.14 -4.77
N PHE A 109 6.43 -8.68 -4.96
CA PHE A 109 5.51 -9.22 -5.95
C PHE A 109 6.05 -9.06 -7.37
N GLN A 110 6.57 -7.86 -7.72
CA GLN A 110 7.18 -7.58 -9.02
C GLN A 110 8.36 -8.52 -9.29
N LYS A 111 9.24 -8.73 -8.31
CA LYS A 111 10.31 -9.74 -8.41
C LYS A 111 9.76 -11.15 -8.65
N MET A 112 8.77 -11.58 -7.86
CA MET A 112 8.17 -12.91 -7.97
C MET A 112 7.57 -13.18 -9.37
N ARG A 113 6.92 -12.18 -9.97
CA ARG A 113 6.28 -12.32 -11.30
C ARG A 113 7.22 -12.02 -12.48
N GLY A 114 8.51 -11.76 -12.23
CA GLY A 114 9.47 -11.37 -13.26
C GLY A 114 9.26 -9.96 -13.82
N GLY A 115 8.52 -9.10 -13.12
CA GLY A 115 8.36 -7.68 -13.46
C GLY A 115 9.56 -6.83 -13.04
N PHE A 116 10.36 -7.31 -12.08
CA PHE A 116 11.71 -6.82 -11.79
C PHE A 116 12.72 -7.94 -11.99
N THR A 117 13.86 -7.57 -12.55
CA THR A 117 15.10 -8.34 -12.41
C THR A 117 15.60 -8.29 -10.96
N GLU A 118 16.55 -9.16 -10.63
CA GLU A 118 17.19 -9.13 -9.30
C GLU A 118 17.81 -7.76 -9.02
N ALA A 119 18.53 -7.19 -9.99
CA ALA A 119 19.22 -5.92 -9.85
C ALA A 119 18.24 -4.74 -9.64
N GLU A 120 17.13 -4.71 -10.38
CA GLU A 120 16.09 -3.69 -10.20
C GLU A 120 15.43 -3.80 -8.82
N TYR A 121 15.15 -5.03 -8.37
CA TYR A 121 14.62 -5.25 -7.03
C TYR A 121 15.60 -4.78 -5.95
N GLU A 122 16.88 -5.14 -6.04
CA GLU A 122 17.91 -4.71 -5.09
C GLU A 122 18.07 -3.18 -5.08
N GLN A 123 18.01 -2.54 -6.25
CA GLN A 123 18.03 -1.09 -6.39
C GLN A 123 16.86 -0.43 -5.66
N GLU A 124 15.64 -0.95 -5.81
CA GLU A 124 14.46 -0.42 -5.11
C GLU A 124 14.56 -0.58 -3.59
N ILE A 125 15.05 -1.72 -3.10
CA ILE A 125 15.25 -1.94 -1.66
C ILE A 125 16.32 -0.99 -1.11
N ALA A 126 17.42 -0.79 -1.83
CA ALA A 126 18.46 0.16 -1.45
C ALA A 126 17.93 1.59 -1.41
N TYR A 127 17.18 1.99 -2.44
CA TYR A 127 16.56 3.31 -2.53
C TYR A 127 15.63 3.61 -1.34
N VAL A 128 14.80 2.64 -0.96
CA VAL A 128 13.94 2.78 0.23
C VAL A 128 14.78 2.94 1.49
N ARG A 129 15.78 2.08 1.71
CA ARG A 129 16.62 2.15 2.91
C ARG A 129 17.35 3.49 3.02
N GLU A 130 17.90 3.99 1.92
CA GLU A 130 18.55 5.29 1.85
C GLU A 130 17.57 6.43 2.16
N THR A 131 16.41 6.43 1.49
CA THR A 131 15.37 7.45 1.68
C THR A 131 14.90 7.52 3.13
N LEU A 132 14.61 6.37 3.73
CA LEU A 132 14.22 6.30 5.14
C LEU A 132 15.36 6.71 6.08
N GLY A 133 16.61 6.36 5.73
CA GLY A 133 17.79 6.77 6.49
C GLY A 133 17.98 8.28 6.51
N HIS A 134 17.64 8.98 5.43
CA HIS A 134 17.64 10.44 5.38
C HIS A 134 16.50 11.08 6.18
N LEU A 135 15.35 10.41 6.31
CA LEU A 135 14.20 10.92 7.07
C LEU A 135 14.30 10.63 8.58
N ALA A 136 14.96 9.53 8.95
CA ALA A 136 15.10 9.07 10.34
C ALA A 136 15.56 10.15 11.35
N PRO A 137 16.47 11.10 11.03
CA PRO A 137 16.88 12.15 11.97
C PRO A 137 15.76 13.12 12.36
N THR A 138 14.76 13.32 11.49
CA THR A 138 13.63 14.23 11.72
C THR A 138 12.34 13.50 12.08
N GLU A 139 12.26 12.22 11.75
CA GLU A 139 11.06 11.38 11.83
C GLU A 139 11.41 10.05 12.51
N CYS A 140 11.28 10.01 13.84
CA CYS A 140 11.80 8.93 14.68
C CYS A 140 11.26 7.53 14.34
N HIS A 141 10.03 7.45 13.83
CA HIS A 141 9.41 6.19 13.46
C HIS A 141 10.14 5.49 12.30
N TRP A 142 10.88 6.22 11.46
CA TRP A 142 11.69 5.60 10.40
C TRP A 142 12.98 4.98 10.93
N ASP A 143 13.56 5.52 12.00
CA ASP A 143 14.69 4.87 12.70
C ASP A 143 14.25 3.53 13.32
N GLU A 144 13.09 3.51 13.99
CA GLU A 144 12.48 2.28 14.50
C GLU A 144 12.18 1.27 13.38
N TYR A 145 11.68 1.77 12.24
CA TYR A 145 11.36 0.95 11.07
C TYR A 145 12.60 0.31 10.44
N LEU A 146 13.68 1.07 10.29
CA LEU A 146 14.95 0.54 9.79
C LEU A 146 15.57 -0.47 10.75
N LYS A 147 15.47 -0.26 12.07
CA LYS A 147 15.95 -1.21 13.08
C LYS A 147 15.17 -2.52 13.08
N ALA A 148 13.87 -2.47 12.79
CA ALA A 148 13.04 -3.66 12.65
C ALA A 148 13.26 -4.40 11.31
N TRP A 149 13.95 -3.78 10.35
CA TRP A 149 14.23 -4.36 9.05
C TRP A 149 15.49 -5.22 9.08
N ALA A 150 15.30 -6.54 9.16
CA ALA A 150 16.37 -7.53 9.10
C ALA A 150 17.24 -7.45 7.83
#